data_AF-A0A2G9MCD4-F1
#
_entry.id   AF-A0A2G9MCD4-F1
#
_cell.length_a   1.000
_cell.length_b   1.000
_cell.length_c   1.000
_cell.angle_alpha   90.00
_cell.angle_beta   90.00
_cell.angle_gamma   90.00
#
_symmetry.space_group_name_H-M   'P 1'
#
loop_
_entity.id
_entity.type
_entity.pdbx_description
1 polymer ?
#
loop_
_entity_poly.entity_id
_entity_poly.type
_entity_poly.pdbx_seq_one_letter_code
_entity_poly.pdbx_strand_id
1 'polypeptide(L)' 'MAKSIKRRLAGHEEFEIMKLVLDKFLWIGAALMGWGVYVCISVDYTEGIWYIITGAIVMLVFAWVIITQFERVR' A
#
# COMPACT_ATOMS: atom_id res chain seq x y z
N MET A 1 4.36 21.34 36.39
CA MET A 1 5.20 20.14 36.12
C MET A 1 4.48 19.32 35.04
N ALA A 2 4.80 19.49 33.75
CA ALA A 2 4.05 18.89 32.64
C ALA A 2 5.02 18.42 31.53
N LYS A 3 5.81 17.38 31.79
CA LYS A 3 6.88 16.93 30.87
C LYS A 3 6.87 15.45 30.50
N SER A 4 5.82 14.67 30.78
CA SER A 4 5.82 13.22 30.48
C SER A 4 4.70 12.69 29.57
N ILE A 5 3.68 13.49 29.20
CA ILE A 5 2.57 13.00 28.35
C ILE A 5 2.94 12.98 26.85
N LYS A 6 3.89 13.82 26.39
CA LYS A 6 4.18 14.01 24.96
C LYS A 6 4.78 12.81 24.21
N ARG A 7 5.34 11.80 24.91
CA ARG A 7 6.04 10.68 24.22
C ARG A 7 5.14 9.52 23.78
N ARG A 8 3.93 9.36 24.33
CA ARG A 8 3.02 8.24 23.96
C ARG A 8 2.03 8.59 22.86
N LEU A 9 1.70 9.86 22.64
CA LEU A 9 0.84 10.27 21.52
C LEU A 9 1.54 10.13 20.15
N ALA A 10 2.85 10.39 20.09
CA ALA A 10 3.62 10.39 18.84
C ALA A 10 3.54 9.05 18.09
N GLY A 11 3.65 7.91 18.78
CA GLY A 11 3.60 6.60 18.13
C GLY A 11 2.23 6.24 17.54
N HIS A 12 1.14 6.81 18.09
CA HIS A 12 -0.20 6.55 17.54
C HIS A 12 -0.47 7.41 16.29
N GLU A 13 -0.01 8.66 16.31
CA GLU A 13 -0.12 9.60 15.18
C GLU A 13 0.79 9.16 14.01
N GLU A 14 2.02 8.72 14.29
CA GLU A 14 2.94 8.13 13.31
C GLU A 14 2.35 6.89 12.62
N PHE A 15 1.61 6.05 13.37
CA PHE A 15 0.92 4.88 12.83
C PHE A 15 -0.25 5.26 11.91
N GLU A 16 -1.02 6.29 12.26
CA GLU A 16 -2.09 6.80 11.38
C GLU A 16 -1.53 7.38 10.09
N ILE A 17 -0.45 8.16 10.18
CA ILE A 17 0.23 8.72 9.00
C ILE A 17 0.76 7.59 8.12
N MET A 18 1.37 6.56 8.70
CA MET A 18 1.86 5.41 7.94
C MET A 18 0.72 4.69 7.20
N LYS A 19 -0.46 4.51 7.83
CA LYS A 19 -1.63 3.94 7.14
C LYS A 19 -2.07 4.79 5.96
N LEU A 20 -2.18 6.11 6.15
CA LEU A 20 -2.59 7.05 5.09
C LEU A 20 -1.59 7.07 3.93
N VAL A 21 -0.30 7.02 4.23
CA VAL A 21 0.76 6.95 3.23
C VAL A 21 0.70 5.63 2.46
N LEU A 22 0.51 4.52 3.17
CA LEU A 22 0.45 3.19 2.56
C LEU A 22 -0.80 3.02 1.70
N ASP A 23 -1.95 3.60 2.08
CA ASP A 23 -3.16 3.66 1.25
C ASP A 23 -2.88 4.37 -0.08
N LYS A 24 -2.23 5.55 -0.04
CA LYS A 24 -1.83 6.28 -1.26
C LYS A 24 -0.89 5.46 -2.16
N PHE A 25 0.00 4.64 -1.58
CA PHE A 25 0.85 3.74 -2.35
C PHE A 25 0.08 2.53 -2.90
N LEU A 26 -0.90 2.01 -2.17
CA LEU A 26 -1.76 0.92 -2.64
C LEU A 26 -2.57 1.33 -3.87
N TRP A 27 -3.00 2.60 -3.93
CA TRP A 27 -3.63 3.20 -5.11
C TRP A 27 -2.75 3.13 -6.37
N ILE A 28 -1.42 3.13 -6.25
CA ILE A 28 -0.52 2.94 -7.40
C ILE A 28 -0.64 1.53 -7.95
N GLY A 29 -0.69 0.51 -7.07
CA GLY A 29 -0.93 -0.87 -7.47
C GLY A 29 -2.29 -1.05 -8.14
N ALA A 30 -3.34 -0.40 -7.60
CA ALA A 30 -4.67 -0.39 -8.21
C ALA A 30 -4.69 0.28 -9.59
N ALA A 31 -4.00 1.41 -9.74
CA ALA A 31 -3.86 2.10 -11.03
C ALA A 31 -3.11 1.22 -12.06
N LEU A 32 -2.06 0.52 -11.63
CA LEU A 32 -1.31 -0.43 -12.46
C LEU A 32 -2.18 -1.60 -12.94
N MET A 33 -3.04 -2.14 -12.06
CA MET A 33 -3.98 -3.18 -12.46
C MET A 33 -5.03 -2.65 -13.43
N GLY A 34 -5.61 -1.47 -13.18
CA GLY A 34 -6.55 -0.83 -14.08
C GLY A 34 -5.93 -0.55 -15.46
N TRP A 35 -4.67 -0.13 -15.48
CA TRP A 35 -3.90 0.03 -16.71
C TRP A 35 -3.67 -1.31 -17.42
N GLY A 36 -3.30 -2.37 -16.69
CA GLY A 36 -3.13 -3.70 -17.27
C GLY A 36 -4.41 -4.23 -17.91
N VAL A 37 -5.57 -3.98 -17.30
CA VAL A 37 -6.88 -4.30 -17.91
C VAL A 37 -7.12 -3.49 -19.18
N TYR A 38 -6.79 -2.19 -19.18
CA TYR A 38 -6.89 -1.37 -20.38
C TYR A 38 -5.98 -1.88 -21.52
N VAL A 39 -4.75 -2.27 -21.21
CA VAL A 39 -3.79 -2.84 -22.17
C VAL A 39 -4.28 -4.18 -22.72
N CYS A 40 -4.87 -5.05 -21.89
CA CYS A 40 -5.49 -6.30 -22.33
C CYS A 40 -6.56 -6.08 -23.42
N ILE A 41 -7.33 -5.00 -23.30
CA ILE A 41 -8.44 -4.69 -24.22
C ILE A 41 -7.93 -3.96 -25.47
N SER A 42 -6.90 -3.12 -25.33
CA SER A 42 -6.52 -2.15 -26.36
C SER A 42 -5.33 -2.57 -27.22
N VAL A 43 -4.44 -3.42 -26.70
CA VAL A 43 -3.15 -3.75 -27.34
C VAL A 43 -3.01 -5.25 -27.50
N ASP A 44 -2.71 -5.97 -26.42
CA ASP A 44 -2.50 -7.41 -26.43
C ASP A 44 -2.76 -7.99 -25.03
N TYR A 45 -3.38 -9.18 -24.99
CA TYR A 45 -3.72 -9.84 -23.73
C TYR A 45 -2.48 -10.31 -22.97
N THR A 46 -1.42 -10.69 -23.68
CA THR A 46 -0.16 -11.18 -23.08
C THR A 46 0.56 -10.07 -22.34
N GLU A 47 0.68 -8.89 -22.97
CA GLU A 47 1.28 -7.72 -22.33
C GLU A 47 0.42 -7.23 -21.15
N GLY A 48 -0.90 -7.17 -21.33
CA GLY A 48 -1.79 -6.74 -20.25
C GLY A 48 -1.74 -7.64 -19.02
N ILE A 49 -1.62 -8.97 -19.20
CA ILE A 49 -1.43 -9.92 -18.10
C ILE A 49 -0.15 -9.61 -17.31
N TRP A 50 0.96 -9.26 -17.98
CA TRP A 50 2.20 -8.87 -17.28
C TRP A 50 2.02 -7.63 -16.40
N TYR A 51 1.28 -6.61 -16.88
CA TYR A 51 0.96 -5.43 -16.08
C TYR A 51 0.06 -5.77 -14.87
N ILE A 52 -0.94 -6.64 -15.05
CA ILE A 52 -1.82 -7.10 -13.97
C ILE A 52 -1.03 -7.88 -12.92
N ILE A 53 -0.18 -8.82 -13.33
CA ILE A 53 0.68 -9.60 -12.41
C ILE A 53 1.61 -8.66 -11.64
N THR A 54 2.22 -7.69 -12.32
CA THR A 54 3.09 -6.70 -11.68
C THR A 54 2.32 -5.88 -10.63
N GLY A 55 1.13 -5.39 -10.98
CA GLY A 55 0.25 -4.68 -10.05
C GLY A 55 -0.15 -5.53 -8.84
N ALA A 56 -0.48 -6.81 -9.07
CA ALA A 56 -0.81 -7.76 -8.01
C ALA A 56 0.37 -8.00 -7.07
N ILE A 57 1.59 -8.19 -7.60
CA ILE A 57 2.81 -8.35 -6.78
C ILE A 57 3.05 -7.10 -5.92
N VAL A 58 2.95 -5.90 -6.50
CA VAL A 58 3.12 -4.65 -5.77
C VAL A 58 2.12 -4.55 -4.62
N MET A 59 0.85 -4.85 -4.84
CA MET A 59 -0.16 -4.83 -3.78
C MET A 59 0.11 -5.87 -2.69
N LEU A 60 0.56 -7.09 -3.06
CA LEU A 60 0.92 -8.12 -2.09
C LEU A 60 2.10 -7.71 -1.21
N VAL A 61 3.11 -7.07 -1.79
CA VAL A 61 4.25 -6.51 -1.04
C VAL A 61 3.76 -5.45 -0.05
N PHE A 62 2.90 -4.51 -0.47
CA PHE A 62 2.36 -3.50 0.43
C PHE A 62 1.44 -4.10 1.51
N ALA A 63 0.61 -5.08 1.18
CA ALA A 63 -0.21 -5.81 2.15
C ALA A 63 0.65 -6.53 3.19
N TRP A 64 1.76 -7.15 2.77
CA TRP A 64 2.72 -7.77 3.69
C TRP A 64 3.37 -6.75 4.62
N VAL A 65 3.72 -5.56 4.11
CA VAL A 65 4.21 -4.46 4.94
C VAL A 65 3.17 -4.05 5.98
N ILE A 66 1.89 -3.90 5.61
CA ILE A 66 0.81 -3.55 6.54
C ILE A 66 0.72 -4.57 7.68
N ILE A 67 0.65 -5.85 7.34
CA ILE A 67 0.49 -6.94 8.32
C ILE A 67 1.67 -6.94 9.29
N THR A 68 2.89 -6.83 8.77
CA THR A 68 4.11 -6.79 9.58
C THR A 68 4.11 -5.62 10.57
N GLN A 69 3.58 -4.46 10.17
CA GLN A 69 3.48 -3.30 11.06
C GLN A 69 2.33 -3.44 12.08
N PHE A 70 1.20 -4.02 11.67
CA PHE A 70 0.09 -4.31 12.59
C PHE A 70 0.49 -5.27 13.70
N GLU A 71 1.27 -6.31 13.36
CA GLU A 71 1.79 -7.26 14.35
C GLU A 71 2.78 -6.62 15.32
N ARG A 72 3.59 -5.65 14.88
CA ARG A 72 4.51 -4.92 15.78
C ARG A 72 3.81 -3.94 16.72
N VAL A 73 2.64 -3.42 16.33
CA VAL A 73 1.88 -2.45 17.13
C VAL A 73 0.99 -3.13 18.18
N ARG A 74 0.58 -4.39 17.94
CA ARG A 74 -0.18 -5.20 18.89
C ARG A 74 0.70 -5.76 20.00
#